data_AF-A0A3P3U6T1-F1
#
_entry.id   AF-A0A3P3U6T1-F1
#
_cell.length_a   1.000
_cell.length_b   1.000
_cell.length_c   1.000
_cell.angle_alpha   90.00
_cell.angle_beta   90.00
_cell.angle_gamma   90.00
#
_symmetry.space_group_name_H-M   'P 1'
#
loop_
_entity.id
_entity.type
_entity.pdbx_description
1 polymer ?
#
loop_
_entity_poly.entity_id
_entity_poly.type
_entity_poly.pdbx_seq_one_letter_code
_entity_poly.pdbx_strand_id
1 'polypeptide(L)'
;MSRRFVIEAVMVAIYGELLVPQAPVEYIVPYTTVMELYEFQNSPEPLMNDPADDFHVKQKIGELITYLEEPLNRKKLERALNVPWSKSPSILFGDKISWTVVNAVDNEQYGEFLDPIETEIVLTAHRENAPILTDQLELIRRIIEAEMPVQVFDIGDFEFAMEDSMI
;
A
#
# COMPACT_ATOMS: atom_id res chain seq x y z
N MET A 1 -5.45 8.68 18.09
CA MET A 1 -4.54 7.65 17.52
C MET A 1 -4.59 7.80 16.01
N SER A 2 -3.47 7.57 15.32
CA SER A 2 -3.47 7.57 13.84
C SER A 2 -4.25 6.34 13.36
N ARG A 3 -5.08 6.50 12.33
CA ARG A 3 -5.64 5.34 11.60
C ARG A 3 -4.52 4.60 10.89
N ARG A 4 -4.66 3.30 10.67
CA ARG A 4 -3.64 2.46 10.05
C ARG A 4 -4.29 1.60 8.98
N PHE A 5 -3.72 1.57 7.79
CA PHE A 5 -4.17 0.71 6.69
C PHE A 5 -2.98 0.02 6.06
N VAL A 6 -3.16 -1.23 5.65
CA VAL A 6 -2.23 -1.89 4.72
C VAL A 6 -2.69 -1.59 3.30
N ILE A 7 -1.78 -1.07 2.49
CA ILE A 7 -2.06 -0.69 1.09
C ILE A 7 -0.90 -1.07 0.18
N GLU A 8 -1.17 -1.14 -1.12
CA GLU A 8 -0.13 -1.10 -2.14
C GLU A 8 0.40 0.31 -2.32
N ALA A 9 1.70 0.44 -2.59
CA ALA A 9 2.33 1.75 -2.76
C ALA A 9 1.69 2.58 -3.91
N VAL A 10 1.24 1.91 -4.97
CA VAL A 10 0.65 2.56 -6.16
C VAL A 10 -0.69 3.23 -5.87
N MET A 11 -1.44 2.78 -4.85
CA MET A 11 -2.74 3.34 -4.50
C MET A 11 -2.66 4.84 -4.20
N VAL A 12 -1.59 5.29 -3.55
CA VAL A 12 -1.41 6.71 -3.23
C VAL A 12 -1.07 7.57 -4.45
N ALA A 13 -0.50 6.97 -5.50
CA ALA A 13 -0.26 7.66 -6.76
C ALA A 13 -1.54 7.79 -7.60
N ILE A 14 -2.45 6.83 -7.49
CA ILE A 14 -3.73 6.82 -8.22
C ILE A 14 -4.78 7.67 -7.50
N TYR A 15 -4.92 7.50 -6.18
CA TYR A 15 -6.02 8.04 -5.41
C TYR A 15 -5.59 9.28 -4.61
N GLY A 16 -5.87 10.45 -5.19
CA GLY A 16 -5.53 11.74 -4.57
C GLY A 16 -6.20 11.97 -3.21
N GLU A 17 -7.33 11.32 -2.91
CA GLU A 17 -7.99 11.41 -1.60
C GLU A 17 -7.14 10.84 -0.46
N LEU A 18 -6.30 9.83 -0.76
CA LEU A 18 -5.36 9.26 0.20
C LEU A 18 -4.27 10.26 0.63
N LEU A 19 -4.09 11.34 -0.14
CA LEU A 19 -3.15 12.43 0.12
C LEU A 19 -3.75 13.57 0.97
N VAL A 20 -5.06 13.59 1.19
CA VAL A 20 -5.76 14.65 1.92
C VAL A 20 -6.70 14.09 3.01
N PRO A 21 -6.21 13.21 3.90
CA PRO A 21 -7.06 12.59 4.90
C PRO A 21 -7.59 13.61 5.92
N GLN A 22 -8.78 13.36 6.43
CA GLN A 22 -9.42 14.23 7.43
C GLN A 22 -8.66 14.22 8.77
N ALA A 23 -8.08 13.08 9.14
CA ALA A 23 -7.28 12.87 10.35
C ALA A 23 -5.92 12.20 10.03
N PRO A 24 -4.96 12.16 10.98
CA PRO A 24 -3.71 11.45 10.76
C PRO A 24 -3.90 9.97 10.40
N VAL A 25 -3.19 9.52 9.38
CA VAL A 25 -3.21 8.15 8.85
C VAL A 25 -1.80 7.60 8.65
N GLU A 26 -1.64 6.32 8.97
CA GLU A 26 -0.45 5.52 8.67
C GLU A 26 -0.80 4.53 7.57
N TYR A 27 -0.05 4.58 6.47
CA TYR A 27 -0.07 3.57 5.44
C TYR A 27 1.09 2.60 5.67
N ILE A 28 0.76 1.33 5.83
CA ILE A 28 1.70 0.23 5.99
C ILE A 28 1.82 -0.43 4.62
N VAL A 29 3.03 -0.41 4.07
CA VAL A 29 3.23 -0.73 2.65
C VAL A 29 4.23 -1.89 2.53
N PRO A 30 3.85 -3.05 1.99
CA PRO A 30 4.81 -4.11 1.68
C PRO A 30 5.86 -3.63 0.68
N TYR A 31 7.12 -3.97 0.91
CA TYR A 31 8.24 -3.47 0.12
C TYR A 31 8.16 -3.88 -1.36
N THR A 32 7.62 -5.06 -1.66
CA THR A 32 7.41 -5.51 -3.04
C THR A 32 6.51 -4.57 -3.83
N THR A 33 5.45 -4.03 -3.22
CA THR A 33 4.58 -3.03 -3.86
C THR A 33 5.30 -1.70 -4.11
N VAL A 34 6.34 -1.39 -3.32
CA VAL A 34 7.24 -0.26 -3.61
C VAL A 34 8.11 -0.57 -4.83
N MET A 35 8.55 -1.82 -5.00
CA MET A 35 9.30 -2.25 -6.19
C MET A 35 8.44 -2.17 -7.45
N GLU A 36 7.15 -2.51 -7.38
CA GLU A 36 6.22 -2.40 -8.51
C GLU A 36 6.12 -0.99 -9.08
N LEU A 37 6.27 0.07 -8.25
CA LEU A 37 6.30 1.45 -8.74
C LEU A 37 7.39 1.64 -9.82
N TYR A 38 8.56 1.05 -9.62
CA TYR A 38 9.67 1.13 -10.56
C TYR A 38 9.39 0.35 -11.84
N GLU A 39 8.63 -0.74 -11.75
CA GLU A 39 8.18 -1.51 -12.91
C GLU A 39 7.15 -0.71 -13.72
N PHE A 40 6.15 -0.12 -13.04
CA PHE A 40 5.13 0.73 -13.66
C PHE A 40 5.71 1.96 -14.36
N GLN A 41 6.71 2.61 -13.76
CA GLN A 41 7.37 3.78 -14.38
C GLN A 41 8.00 3.45 -15.73
N ASN A 42 8.54 2.24 -15.89
CA ASN A 42 9.26 1.81 -17.08
C ASN A 42 8.41 0.94 -18.02
N SER A 43 7.19 0.57 -17.62
CA SER A 43 6.31 -0.31 -18.38
C SER A 43 5.72 0.40 -19.62
N PRO A 44 5.78 -0.24 -20.80
CA PRO A 44 5.07 0.23 -21.98
C PRO A 44 3.55 -0.02 -21.88
N GLU A 45 3.10 -0.83 -20.93
CA GLU A 45 1.68 -1.13 -20.74
C GLU A 45 0.95 0.05 -20.05
N PRO A 46 -0.29 0.36 -20.47
CA PRO A 46 -1.08 1.39 -19.81
C PRO A 46 -1.62 0.88 -18.46
N LEU A 47 -1.52 1.72 -17.43
CA LEU A 47 -2.14 1.54 -16.12
C LEU A 47 -3.61 1.99 -16.13
N MET A 48 -3.95 2.94 -17.00
CA MET A 48 -5.30 3.45 -17.16
C MET A 48 -5.79 3.30 -18.60
N ASN A 49 -7.09 3.09 -18.78
CA ASN A 49 -7.70 2.98 -20.11
C ASN A 49 -7.64 4.29 -20.90
N ASP A 50 -7.78 5.42 -20.21
CA ASP A 50 -7.64 6.74 -20.82
C ASP A 50 -6.15 7.15 -20.87
N PRO A 51 -5.61 7.55 -22.04
CA PRO A 51 -4.20 7.92 -22.16
C PRO A 51 -3.77 9.15 -21.35
N ALA A 52 -4.66 10.11 -21.10
CA ALA A 52 -4.34 11.28 -20.30
C ALA A 52 -4.25 10.91 -18.82
N ASP A 53 -5.17 10.07 -18.35
CA ASP A 53 -5.13 9.53 -16.99
C ASP A 53 -3.91 8.61 -16.79
N ASP A 54 -3.56 7.78 -17.77
CA ASP A 54 -2.34 6.93 -17.71
C ASP A 54 -1.09 7.78 -17.55
N PHE A 55 -0.95 8.81 -18.38
CA PHE A 55 0.16 9.74 -18.31
C PHE A 55 0.21 10.44 -16.94
N HIS A 56 -0.93 10.89 -16.43
CA HIS A 56 -1.02 11.55 -15.14
C HIS A 56 -0.57 10.63 -13.99
N VAL A 57 -1.07 9.39 -13.96
CA VAL A 57 -0.72 8.39 -12.94
C VAL A 57 0.78 8.05 -13.00
N LYS A 58 1.32 7.83 -14.21
CA LYS A 58 2.77 7.56 -14.37
C LYS A 58 3.64 8.74 -13.90
N GLN A 59 3.19 9.98 -14.11
CA GLN A 59 3.86 11.15 -13.53
C GLN A 59 3.84 11.12 -12.00
N LYS A 60 2.69 10.80 -11.38
CA LYS A 60 2.54 10.69 -9.92
C LYS A 60 3.40 9.58 -9.33
N ILE A 61 3.50 8.44 -10.00
CA ILE A 61 4.43 7.37 -9.63
C ILE A 61 5.89 7.87 -9.67
N GLY A 62 6.27 8.64 -10.70
CA GLY A 62 7.60 9.23 -10.79
C GLY A 62 7.92 10.22 -9.67
N GLU A 63 6.95 11.05 -9.27
CA GLU A 63 7.07 11.95 -8.12
C GLU A 63 7.28 11.16 -6.83
N LEU A 64 6.50 10.10 -6.62
CA LEU A 64 6.61 9.23 -5.44
C LEU A 64 7.96 8.51 -5.38
N ILE A 65 8.43 7.95 -6.49
CA ILE A 65 9.77 7.32 -6.58
C ILE A 65 10.85 8.34 -6.21
N THR A 66 10.81 9.54 -6.80
CA THR A 66 11.78 10.60 -6.52
C THR A 66 11.83 10.94 -5.04
N TYR A 67 10.65 11.01 -4.39
CA TYR A 67 10.54 11.29 -2.96
C TYR A 67 11.10 10.15 -2.09
N LEU A 68 10.81 8.90 -2.44
CA LEU A 68 11.34 7.72 -1.74
C LEU A 68 12.87 7.59 -1.90
N GLU A 69 13.40 8.05 -3.04
CA GLU A 69 14.82 8.05 -3.35
C GLU A 69 15.65 9.12 -2.64
N GLU A 70 15.02 10.12 -2.01
CA GLU A 70 15.72 11.12 -1.21
C GLU A 70 16.63 10.44 -0.16
N PRO A 71 17.84 10.95 0.11
CA PRO A 71 18.84 10.23 0.90
C PRO A 71 18.36 9.73 2.27
N LEU A 72 17.51 10.51 2.94
CA LEU A 72 16.95 10.12 4.24
C LEU A 72 15.91 9.02 4.11
N ASN A 73 15.01 9.11 3.13
CA ASN A 73 13.93 8.15 2.90
C ASN A 73 14.50 6.83 2.38
N ARG A 74 15.42 6.87 1.43
CA ARG A 74 16.18 5.71 0.95
C ARG A 74 16.83 4.94 2.08
N LYS A 75 17.51 5.65 3.00
CA LYS A 75 18.13 5.03 4.19
C LYS A 75 17.10 4.41 5.14
N LYS A 76 15.89 4.96 5.24
CA LYS A 76 14.80 4.37 6.02
C LYS A 76 14.27 3.08 5.36
N LEU A 77 14.14 3.07 4.04
CA LEU A 77 13.76 1.88 3.26
C LEU A 77 14.79 0.77 3.39
N GLU A 78 16.07 1.06 3.16
CA GLU A 78 17.18 0.10 3.30
C GLU A 78 17.20 -0.56 4.69
N ARG A 79 16.81 0.19 5.73
CA ARG A 79 16.72 -0.36 7.10
C ARG A 79 15.64 -1.43 7.24
N ALA A 80 14.53 -1.31 6.51
CA ALA A 80 13.46 -2.30 6.51
C ALA A 80 13.89 -3.62 5.86
N LEU A 81 14.92 -3.62 5.01
CA LEU A 81 15.34 -4.78 4.22
C LEU A 81 16.30 -5.73 4.95
N ASN A 82 16.74 -5.39 6.16
CA ASN A 82 17.78 -6.16 6.85
C ASN A 82 17.30 -7.54 7.30
N VAL A 83 16.03 -7.67 7.69
CA VAL A 83 15.44 -8.95 8.13
C VAL A 83 14.01 -9.08 7.60
N PRO A 84 13.48 -10.30 7.40
CA PRO A 84 12.07 -10.48 7.11
C PRO A 84 11.21 -9.82 8.19
N TRP A 85 10.12 -9.19 7.76
CA TRP A 85 9.17 -8.46 8.60
C TRP A 85 9.73 -7.24 9.36
N SER A 86 10.96 -6.78 9.07
CA SER A 86 11.38 -5.48 9.60
C SER A 86 10.63 -4.33 8.94
N LYS A 87 10.43 -3.28 9.75
CA LYS A 87 9.72 -2.06 9.38
C LYS A 87 10.70 -0.91 9.22
N SER A 88 10.46 -0.05 8.25
CA SER A 88 11.18 1.22 8.14
C SER A 88 10.79 2.14 9.30
N PRO A 89 11.65 3.08 9.70
CA PRO A 89 11.18 4.28 10.38
C PRO A 89 10.18 5.02 9.49
N SER A 90 9.17 5.66 10.07
CA SER A 90 8.12 6.34 9.32
C SER A 90 8.68 7.38 8.35
N ILE A 91 8.20 7.33 7.11
CA ILE A 91 8.43 8.28 6.04
C ILE A 91 7.22 9.23 6.03
N LEU A 92 7.43 10.54 6.15
CA LEU A 92 6.32 11.48 6.32
C LEU A 92 5.86 12.01 4.97
N PHE A 93 4.60 11.81 4.62
CA PHE A 93 4.04 12.32 3.37
C PHE A 93 3.15 13.53 3.67
N GLY A 94 3.76 14.71 3.81
CA GLY A 94 3.05 15.88 4.34
C GLY A 94 2.76 15.76 5.85
N ASP A 95 1.74 16.47 6.32
CA ASP A 95 1.52 16.69 7.76
C ASP A 95 0.70 15.60 8.45
N LYS A 96 -0.18 14.92 7.70
CA LYS A 96 -1.16 13.96 8.25
C LYS A 96 -0.89 12.52 7.84
N ILE A 97 0.08 12.27 6.97
CA ILE A 97 0.31 10.94 6.43
C ILE A 97 1.70 10.47 6.81
N SER A 98 1.77 9.25 7.31
CA SER A 98 3.04 8.54 7.49
C SER A 98 3.01 7.21 6.77
N TRP A 99 4.12 6.85 6.16
CA TRP A 99 4.35 5.55 5.52
C TRP A 99 5.31 4.72 6.36
N THR A 100 4.95 3.46 6.58
CA THR A 100 5.80 2.46 7.20
C THR A 100 5.96 1.31 6.21
N VAL A 101 7.16 1.10 5.71
CA VAL A 101 7.44 0.06 4.73
C VAL A 101 7.85 -1.22 5.45
N VAL A 102 7.26 -2.34 5.06
CA VAL A 102 7.49 -3.66 5.67
C VAL A 102 8.18 -4.58 4.67
N ASN A 103 9.27 -5.21 5.08
CA ASN A 103 9.91 -6.26 4.29
C ASN A 103 9.18 -7.61 4.45
N ALA A 104 7.96 -7.67 3.91
CA ALA A 104 7.04 -8.80 4.04
C ALA A 104 7.45 -9.98 3.16
N VAL A 105 8.62 -10.58 3.39
CA VAL A 105 9.08 -11.73 2.58
C VAL A 105 8.41 -13.01 3.06
N ASP A 106 7.22 -13.33 2.54
CA ASP A 106 6.51 -14.60 2.77
C ASP A 106 5.41 -14.85 1.72
N ASN A 107 5.49 -15.98 1.02
CA ASN A 107 4.59 -16.35 -0.08
C ASN A 107 3.84 -17.68 0.15
N GLU A 108 3.99 -18.33 1.30
CA GLU A 108 3.58 -19.74 1.44
C GLU A 108 2.16 -19.93 2.00
N GLN A 109 1.62 -18.98 2.75
CA GLN A 109 0.37 -19.21 3.50
C GLN A 109 -0.90 -19.18 2.62
N TYR A 110 -0.93 -18.42 1.53
CA TYR A 110 -2.13 -18.22 0.71
C TYR A 110 -1.92 -18.42 -0.80
N GLY A 111 -0.77 -18.97 -1.22
CA GLY A 111 -0.37 -19.05 -2.63
C GLY A 111 -1.26 -19.89 -3.57
N GLU A 112 -2.27 -20.60 -3.05
CA GLU A 112 -3.29 -21.25 -3.88
C GLU A 112 -4.42 -20.31 -4.31
N PHE A 113 -4.66 -19.23 -3.54
CA PHE A 113 -5.75 -18.29 -3.73
C PHE A 113 -5.27 -16.92 -4.18
N LEU A 114 -4.09 -16.52 -3.70
CA LEU A 114 -3.52 -15.20 -3.89
C LEU A 114 -2.22 -15.31 -4.66
N ASP A 115 -1.93 -14.29 -5.46
CA ASP A 115 -0.58 -14.12 -5.98
C ASP A 115 0.41 -13.74 -4.84
N PRO A 116 1.73 -13.73 -5.10
CA PRO A 116 2.71 -13.37 -4.07
C PRO A 116 2.46 -12.00 -3.42
N ILE A 117 2.11 -10.97 -4.19
CA ILE A 117 1.96 -9.61 -3.68
C ILE A 117 0.68 -9.50 -2.84
N GLU A 118 -0.41 -10.05 -3.33
CA GLU A 118 -1.67 -10.20 -2.58
C GLU A 118 -1.43 -10.96 -1.27
N THR A 119 -0.62 -12.03 -1.29
CA THR A 119 -0.24 -12.80 -0.10
C THR A 119 0.51 -11.93 0.91
N GLU A 120 1.49 -11.15 0.46
CA GLU A 120 2.25 -10.25 1.33
C GLU A 120 1.36 -9.17 1.97
N ILE A 121 0.39 -8.61 1.22
CA ILE A 121 -0.60 -7.65 1.73
C ILE A 121 -1.43 -8.27 2.84
N VAL A 122 -2.03 -9.44 2.60
CA VAL A 122 -2.88 -10.13 3.58
C VAL A 122 -2.09 -10.51 4.83
N LEU A 123 -0.88 -11.03 4.67
CA LEU A 123 -0.03 -11.38 5.81
C LEU A 123 0.42 -10.15 6.60
N THR A 124 0.71 -9.04 5.91
CA THR A 124 1.04 -7.76 6.56
C THR A 124 -0.16 -7.25 7.37
N ALA A 125 -1.37 -7.28 6.80
CA ALA A 125 -2.60 -6.86 7.47
C ALA A 125 -2.90 -7.71 8.70
N HIS A 126 -2.77 -9.02 8.57
CA HIS A 126 -2.94 -9.95 9.67
C HIS A 126 -1.94 -9.69 10.80
N ARG A 127 -0.66 -9.51 10.48
CA ARG A 127 0.42 -9.30 11.46
C ARG A 127 0.31 -7.95 12.16
N GLU A 128 -0.10 -6.91 11.44
CA GLU A 128 -0.20 -5.55 11.98
C GLU A 128 -1.54 -5.26 12.65
N ASN A 129 -2.49 -6.20 12.57
CA ASN A 129 -3.88 -6.03 13.00
C ASN A 129 -4.46 -4.72 12.45
N ALA A 130 -4.29 -4.52 11.15
CA ALA A 130 -4.71 -3.33 10.43
C ALA A 130 -5.52 -3.74 9.19
N PRO A 131 -6.61 -3.01 8.87
CA PRO A 131 -7.40 -3.30 7.68
C PRO A 131 -6.60 -3.07 6.39
N ILE A 132 -6.94 -3.82 5.36
CA ILE A 132 -6.49 -3.58 3.99
C ILE A 132 -7.38 -2.50 3.39
N LEU A 133 -6.79 -1.56 2.64
CA LEU A 133 -7.51 -0.59 1.83
C LEU A 133 -7.05 -0.75 0.38
N THR A 134 -7.97 -1.10 -0.52
CA THR A 134 -7.67 -1.44 -1.92
C THR A 134 -8.88 -1.16 -2.81
N ASP A 135 -8.67 -1.03 -4.11
CA ASP A 135 -9.71 -1.00 -5.14
C ASP A 135 -9.83 -2.34 -5.90
N GLN A 136 -9.00 -3.33 -5.54
CA GLN A 136 -8.93 -4.61 -6.23
C GLN A 136 -10.10 -5.53 -5.84
N LEU A 137 -11.19 -5.46 -6.59
CA LEU A 137 -12.41 -6.24 -6.34
C LEU A 137 -12.17 -7.76 -6.27
N GLU A 138 -11.25 -8.29 -7.09
CA GLU A 138 -10.92 -9.72 -7.09
C GLU A 138 -10.17 -10.13 -5.81
N LEU A 139 -9.27 -9.29 -5.30
CA LEU A 139 -8.60 -9.52 -4.02
C LEU A 139 -9.61 -9.51 -2.87
N ILE A 140 -10.48 -8.48 -2.83
CA ILE A 140 -11.55 -8.39 -1.83
C ILE A 140 -12.40 -9.66 -1.83
N ARG A 141 -12.80 -10.10 -3.03
CA ARG A 141 -13.59 -11.32 -3.20
C ARG A 141 -12.87 -12.56 -2.69
N ARG A 142 -11.59 -12.76 -3.04
CA ARG A 142 -10.79 -13.91 -2.59
C ARG A 142 -10.63 -13.93 -1.07
N ILE A 143 -10.39 -12.77 -0.45
CA ILE A 143 -10.31 -12.61 1.01
C ILE A 143 -11.60 -13.10 1.69
N ILE A 144 -12.75 -12.69 1.15
CA ILE A 144 -14.08 -13.08 1.68
C ILE A 144 -14.34 -14.58 1.45
N GLU A 145 -14.13 -15.07 0.22
CA GLU A 145 -14.42 -16.48 -0.14
C GLU A 145 -13.54 -17.47 0.65
N ALA A 146 -12.30 -17.10 0.95
CA ALA A 146 -11.37 -17.90 1.74
C ALA A 146 -11.46 -17.64 3.25
N GLU A 147 -12.41 -16.82 3.71
CA GLU A 147 -12.61 -16.45 5.12
C GLU A 147 -11.32 -15.99 5.82
N MET A 148 -10.48 -15.24 5.10
CA MET A 148 -9.20 -14.78 5.63
C MET A 148 -9.41 -13.82 6.81
N PRO A 149 -8.64 -13.96 7.91
CA PRO A 149 -8.87 -13.22 9.16
C PRO A 149 -8.29 -11.80 9.11
N VAL A 150 -8.73 -11.01 8.13
CA VAL A 150 -8.37 -9.61 7.91
C VAL A 150 -9.60 -8.79 7.53
N GLN A 151 -9.63 -7.53 7.94
CA GLN A 151 -10.65 -6.59 7.48
C GLN A 151 -10.18 -5.95 6.16
N VAL A 152 -11.09 -5.72 5.24
CA VAL A 152 -10.82 -5.04 3.97
C VAL A 152 -11.86 -3.96 3.72
N PHE A 153 -11.40 -2.80 3.26
CA PHE A 153 -12.22 -1.68 2.80
C PHE A 153 -11.92 -1.42 1.33
N ASP A 154 -12.98 -1.13 0.57
CA ASP A 154 -12.85 -0.53 -0.75
C ASP A 154 -12.34 0.91 -0.61
N ILE A 155 -11.53 1.38 -1.55
CA ILE A 155 -11.06 2.77 -1.55
C ILE A 155 -12.22 3.77 -1.59
N GLY A 156 -13.31 3.46 -2.28
CA GLY A 156 -14.53 4.28 -2.28
C GLY A 156 -15.15 4.47 -0.90
N ASP A 157 -14.82 3.61 0.07
CA ASP A 157 -15.27 3.69 1.47
C ASP A 157 -14.20 4.32 2.40
N PHE A 158 -13.14 4.93 1.88
CA PHE A 158 -12.02 5.45 2.67
C PHE A 158 -12.46 6.46 3.75
N GLU A 159 -13.37 7.39 3.43
CA GLU A 159 -13.87 8.36 4.41
C GLU A 159 -14.57 7.66 5.59
N PHE A 160 -15.39 6.65 5.30
CA PHE A 160 -16.06 5.85 6.32
C PHE A 160 -15.07 5.04 7.16
N ALA A 161 -14.08 4.41 6.52
CA ALA A 161 -13.02 3.65 7.19
C ALA A 161 -12.17 4.53 8.14
N MET A 162 -12.02 5.82 7.81
CA MET A 162 -11.34 6.80 8.67
C MET A 162 -12.18 7.17 9.91
N GLU A 163 -13.52 7.17 9.79
CA GLU A 163 -14.45 7.44 10.88
C GLU A 163 -14.55 6.27 11.87
N ASP A 164 -14.52 5.02 11.38
CA ASP A 164 -14.99 3.86 12.15
C ASP A 164 -14.10 3.50 13.35
N SER A 165 -14.49 3.91 14.57
CA SER A 165 -13.79 3.61 15.82
C SER A 165 -14.11 2.23 16.41
N MET A 166 -14.60 1.28 15.61
CA MET A 166 -14.75 -0.12 16.00
C MET A 166 -13.45 -0.85 15.60
N ILE A 167 -12.53 -1.22 16.50
CA ILE A 167 -12.61 -2.15 17.65
C ILE A 167 -11.69 -1.67 18.79
#